data_AF-A0A2S4M8A8-F1
#
_entry.id   AF-A0A2S4M8A8-F1
#
_cell.length_a   1.000
_cell.length_b   1.000
_cell.length_c   1.000
_cell.angle_alpha   90.00
_cell.angle_beta   90.00
_cell.angle_gamma   90.00
#
_symmetry.space_group_name_H-M   'P 1'
#
loop_
_entity.id
_entity.type
_entity.pdbx_description
1 polymer ?
#
loop_
_entity_poly.entity_id
_entity_poly.type
_entity_poly.pdbx_seq_one_letter_code
_entity_poly.pdbx_strand_id
1 'polypeptide(L)'
;MVEDNDVLVHLQSLLRDGSTTRVASCRVSTPLQHPWGRAYRLVEWTTPLDDGARRQVVPAESSAFEIARLVAEHVPGRRILLNGEPVDAERPRTRRRARSSANAGAGAAR
;
A
#
# COMPACT_ATOMS: atom_id res chain seq x y z
N MET A 1 -19.62 -13.82 4.93
CA MET A 1 -18.41 -14.00 4.09
C MET A 1 -17.58 -12.74 4.25
N VAL A 2 -16.25 -12.81 4.20
CA VAL A 2 -15.44 -11.58 4.19
C VAL A 2 -15.57 -10.96 2.81
N GLU A 3 -16.12 -9.76 2.74
CA GLU A 3 -16.25 -8.99 1.50
C GLU A 3 -15.10 -7.99 1.37
N ASP A 4 -14.64 -7.78 0.13
CA ASP A 4 -13.57 -6.83 -0.18
C ASP A 4 -13.88 -5.41 0.35
N ASN A 5 -15.16 -5.03 0.29
CA ASN A 5 -15.63 -3.71 0.74
C ASN A 5 -15.46 -3.53 2.26
N ASP A 6 -15.74 -4.55 3.06
CA ASP A 6 -15.60 -4.48 4.53
C ASP A 6 -14.13 -4.27 4.93
N VAL A 7 -13.21 -4.98 4.26
CA VAL A 7 -11.77 -4.83 4.47
C VAL A 7 -11.31 -3.43 4.09
N LEU A 8 -11.78 -2.91 2.95
CA LEU A 8 -11.46 -1.55 2.51
C LEU A 8 -11.96 -0.47 3.48
N VAL A 9 -13.15 -0.63 4.06
CA VAL A 9 -13.68 0.30 5.07
C VAL A 9 -12.78 0.33 6.31
N HIS A 10 -12.40 -0.84 6.84
CA HIS A 10 -11.48 -0.91 7.98
C HIS A 10 -10.09 -0.34 7.64
N LEU A 11 -9.57 -0.63 6.45
CA LEU A 11 -8.30 -0.07 5.97
C LEU A 11 -8.33 1.45 5.90
N GLN A 12 -9.39 2.03 5.33
CA GLN A 12 -9.54 3.47 5.29
C GLN A 12 -9.59 4.08 6.70
N SER A 13 -10.23 3.40 7.66
CA SER A 13 -10.23 3.86 9.05
C SER A 13 -8.83 3.83 9.67
N LEU A 14 -8.09 2.73 9.49
CA LEU A 14 -6.75 2.53 10.07
C LEU A 14 -5.69 3.45 9.46
N LEU A 15 -5.80 3.78 8.17
CA LEU A 15 -4.80 4.56 7.44
C LEU A 15 -5.04 6.08 7.48
N ARG A 16 -6.19 6.54 8.00
CA ARG A 16 -6.52 7.98 8.16
C ARG A 16 -5.53 8.72 9.05
N ASP A 17 -4.83 8.02 9.94
CA ASP A 17 -3.95 8.60 10.96
C ASP A 17 -2.48 8.80 10.52
N GLY A 18 -2.22 8.91 9.21
CA GLY A 18 -0.93 9.42 8.71
C GLY A 18 0.04 8.39 8.15
N SER A 19 -0.44 7.19 7.78
CA SER A 19 0.40 6.27 7.01
C SER A 19 0.64 6.81 5.58
N THR A 20 1.89 6.74 5.11
CA THR A 20 2.28 7.17 3.76
C THR A 20 1.89 6.16 2.67
N THR A 21 1.36 5.00 3.08
CA THR A 21 1.00 3.89 2.20
C THR A 21 -0.53 3.82 2.11
N ARG A 22 -1.11 4.65 1.23
CA ARG A 22 -2.53 4.47 0.88
C ARG A 22 -2.68 3.16 0.12
N VAL A 23 -3.67 2.34 0.48
CA VAL A 23 -4.07 1.17 -0.30
C VAL A 23 -5.04 1.64 -1.40
N ALA A 24 -4.76 1.29 -2.65
CA ALA A 24 -5.60 1.66 -3.80
C ALA A 24 -6.71 0.62 -4.04
N SER A 25 -6.39 -0.66 -3.89
CA SER A 25 -7.33 -1.77 -3.99
C SER A 25 -6.92 -2.88 -3.04
N CYS A 26 -7.89 -3.64 -2.55
CA CYS A 26 -7.69 -4.83 -1.72
C CYS A 26 -8.72 -5.87 -2.15
N ARG A 27 -8.26 -7.08 -2.46
CA ARG A 27 -9.08 -8.23 -2.87
C ARG A 27 -8.80 -9.41 -1.96
N VAL A 28 -9.85 -10.12 -1.57
CA VAL A 28 -9.77 -11.30 -0.72
C VAL A 28 -10.40 -12.48 -1.45
N SER A 29 -9.65 -13.57 -1.60
CA SER A 29 -10.20 -14.78 -2.21
C SER A 29 -11.30 -15.39 -1.34
N THR A 30 -12.11 -16.25 -1.96
CA THR A 30 -12.87 -17.26 -1.22
C THR A 30 -11.90 -18.16 -0.42
N PRO A 31 -12.37 -18.83 0.66
CA PRO A 31 -11.55 -19.80 1.36
C PRO A 31 -11.02 -20.88 0.41
N LEU A 32 -9.71 -21.09 0.43
CA LEU A 32 -9.00 -22.13 -0.30
C LEU A 32 -8.59 -23.22 0.68
N GLN A 33 -8.80 -24.47 0.30
CA GLN A 33 -8.39 -25.62 1.10
C GLN A 33 -6.94 -25.99 0.78
N HIS A 34 -6.06 -25.99 1.78
CA HIS A 34 -4.69 -26.48 1.61
C HIS A 34 -4.68 -28.03 1.62
N PRO A 35 -3.90 -28.69 0.74
CA PRO A 35 -3.91 -30.16 0.64
C PRO A 35 -3.52 -30.90 1.93
N TRP A 36 -2.68 -30.27 2.77
CA TRP A 36 -2.20 -30.85 4.03
C TRP A 36 -2.32 -29.89 5.21
N GLY A 37 -3.25 -28.93 5.15
CA GLY A 37 -3.28 -27.85 6.13
C GLY A 37 -4.65 -27.25 6.34
N ARG A 38 -4.66 -26.17 7.14
CA ARG A 38 -5.87 -25.39 7.39
C ARG A 38 -6.27 -24.61 6.14
N ALA A 39 -7.56 -24.33 6.01
CA ALA A 39 -8.05 -23.45 4.98
C ALA A 39 -7.47 -22.04 5.15
N TYR A 40 -7.26 -21.35 4.04
CA TYR A 40 -6.66 -20.02 4.02
C TYR A 40 -7.37 -19.11 3.02
N ARG A 41 -7.06 -17.82 3.04
CA ARG A 41 -7.44 -16.84 2.02
C ARG A 41 -6.19 -16.18 1.47
N LEU A 42 -6.23 -15.85 0.19
CA LEU A 42 -5.24 -15.01 -0.45
C LEU A 42 -5.74 -13.56 -0.42
N VAL A 43 -4.93 -12.67 0.14
CA VAL A 43 -5.18 -11.23 0.17
C VAL A 43 -4.21 -10.58 -0.81
N GLU A 44 -4.73 -9.80 -1.75
CA GLU A 44 -3.96 -9.06 -2.74
C GLU A 44 -4.29 -7.57 -2.64
N TRP A 45 -3.28 -6.69 -2.63
CA TRP A 45 -3.49 -5.26 -2.60
C TRP A 45 -2.45 -4.48 -3.40
N THR A 46 -2.87 -3.31 -3.87
CA THR A 46 -2.02 -2.36 -4.60
C THR A 46 -1.95 -1.03 -3.87
N THR A 47 -0.96 -0.21 -4.21
CA THR A 47 -0.80 1.14 -3.66
C THR A 47 -0.79 2.15 -4.81
N PRO A 48 -1.24 3.40 -4.63
CA PRO A 48 -1.26 4.38 -5.71
C PRO A 48 0.11 4.71 -6.35
N LEU A 49 1.20 4.36 -5.67
CA LEU A 49 2.57 4.64 -6.10
C LEU A 49 3.27 3.45 -6.75
N ASP A 50 2.65 2.27 -6.73
CA ASP A 50 3.27 1.01 -7.16
C ASP A 50 2.16 0.05 -7.62
N ASP A 51 2.19 -0.26 -8.92
CA ASP A 51 1.28 -1.20 -9.57
C ASP A 51 1.63 -2.66 -9.23
N GLY A 52 2.76 -2.89 -8.55
CA GLY A 52 3.12 -4.18 -7.99
C GLY A 52 2.10 -4.65 -6.97
N ALA A 53 1.34 -5.68 -7.34
CA ALA A 53 0.38 -6.34 -6.45
C ALA A 53 1.13 -7.08 -5.33
N ARG A 54 0.89 -6.64 -4.09
CA ARG A 54 1.36 -7.31 -2.86
C ARG A 54 0.39 -8.43 -2.52
N ARG A 55 0.92 -9.53 -2.01
CA ARG A 55 0.13 -10.73 -1.68
C ARG A 55 0.51 -11.27 -0.32
N GLN A 56 -0.48 -11.69 0.44
CA GLN A 56 -0.27 -12.38 1.70
C GLN A 56 -1.35 -13.44 1.92
N VAL A 57 -0.94 -14.56 2.49
CA VAL A 57 -1.84 -15.65 2.90
C VAL A 57 -2.25 -15.41 4.35
N VAL A 58 -3.55 -15.53 4.62
CA VAL A 58 -4.14 -15.42 5.96
C VAL A 58 -5.02 -16.64 6.26
N PRO A 59 -5.24 -17.01 7.54
CA PRO A 59 -6.21 -18.04 7.89
C PRO A 59 -7.61 -17.76 7.31
N ALA A 60 -8.36 -18.80 6.96
CA ALA A 60 -9.69 -18.63 6.34
C ALA A 60 -10.73 -17.98 7.26
N GLU A 61 -10.54 -18.14 8.56
CA GLU A 61 -11.34 -17.58 9.64
C GLU A 61 -11.00 -16.13 10.01
N SER A 62 -9.95 -15.55 9.41
CA SER A 62 -9.59 -14.15 9.68
C SER A 62 -10.73 -13.20 9.34
N SER A 63 -11.03 -12.30 10.26
CA SER A 63 -12.03 -11.25 10.10
C SER A 63 -11.56 -10.16 9.16
N ALA A 64 -12.50 -9.37 8.62
CA ALA A 64 -12.17 -8.24 7.75
C ALA A 64 -11.24 -7.22 8.42
N PHE A 65 -11.43 -6.99 9.73
CA PHE A 65 -10.61 -6.08 10.51
C PHE A 65 -9.18 -6.60 10.72
N GLU A 66 -9.01 -7.88 11.02
CA GLU A 66 -7.68 -8.50 11.17
C GLU A 66 -6.89 -8.45 9.86
N ILE A 67 -7.56 -8.71 8.73
CA ILE A 67 -6.96 -8.59 7.40
C ILE A 67 -6.56 -7.14 7.13
N ALA A 68 -7.45 -6.18 7.39
CA ALA A 68 -7.17 -4.77 7.21
C ALA A 68 -5.96 -4.31 8.05
N ARG A 69 -5.88 -4.76 9.30
CA ARG A 69 -4.76 -4.46 10.19
C ARG A 69 -3.44 -5.00 9.64
N LEU A 70 -3.42 -6.26 9.21
CA LEU A 70 -2.26 -6.91 8.61
C LEU A 70 -1.78 -6.18 7.34
N VAL A 71 -2.71 -5.74 6.50
CA VAL A 71 -2.40 -4.97 5.29
C VAL A 71 -1.87 -3.57 5.66
N ALA A 72 -2.44 -2.92 6.67
CA ALA A 72 -2.02 -1.59 7.12
C ALA A 72 -0.63 -1.58 7.78
N GLU A 73 -0.27 -2.64 8.49
CA GLU A 73 1.04 -2.82 9.13
C GLU A 73 2.13 -3.30 8.15
N HIS A 74 1.77 -3.59 6.89
CA HIS A 74 2.72 -4.06 5.89
C HIS A 74 3.79 -3.00 5.56
N VAL A 75 5.04 -3.35 5.82
CA VAL A 75 6.21 -2.56 5.42
C VAL A 75 6.81 -3.20 4.16
N PRO A 76 6.80 -2.51 2.99
CA PRO A 76 7.41 -3.04 1.78
C PRO A 76 8.90 -3.34 1.97
N GLY A 77 9.31 -4.57 1.66
CA GLY A 77 10.70 -5.00 1.64
C GLY A 77 11.44 -4.57 0.36
N ARG A 78 12.67 -5.06 0.19
CA ARG A 78 13.42 -4.88 -1.07
C ARG A 78 12.81 -5.77 -2.16
N ARG A 79 12.52 -5.20 -3.32
CA ARG A 79 12.05 -5.96 -4.49
C ARG A 79 13.26 -6.63 -5.15
N ILE A 80 13.21 -7.95 -5.30
CA ILE A 80 14.20 -8.70 -6.09
C ILE A 80 13.72 -8.68 -7.53
N LEU A 81 14.51 -8.07 -8.41
CA LEU A 81 14.24 -8.07 -9.84
C LEU A 81 14.81 -9.35 -10.46
N LEU A 82 14.06 -9.95 -11.38
CA LEU A 82 14.55 -11.06 -12.18
C LEU A 82 15.50 -10.53 -13.27
N ASN A 83 16.37 -11.38 -13.80
CA ASN A 83 17.30 -10.96 -14.85
C ASN A 83 16.53 -10.43 -16.08
N GLY A 84 16.79 -9.18 -16.46
CA GLY A 84 16.13 -8.53 -17.59
C GLY A 84 14.85 -7.76 -17.23
N GLU A 85 14.36 -7.84 -15.99
CA GLU A 85 13.33 -6.93 -15.50
C GLU A 85 13.90 -5.50 -15.44
N PRO A 86 13.23 -4.50 -16.04
CA PRO A 86 13.66 -3.13 -15.88
C PRO A 86 13.58 -2.74 -14.40
N VAL A 87 14.62 -2.05 -13.91
CA VAL A 87 14.48 -1.33 -12.64
C VAL A 87 13.46 -0.22 -12.93
N ASP A 88 12.23 -0.39 -12.45
CA ASP A 88 11.28 0.71 -12.43
C ASP A 88 12.00 1.87 -11.74
N ALA A 89 12.31 2.92 -12.49
CA ALA A 89 12.98 4.08 -11.94
C ALA A 89 12.09 4.57 -10.79
N GLU A 90 12.55 4.39 -9.54
CA GLU A 90 11.83 4.86 -8.36
C GLU A 90 11.36 6.27 -8.69
N ARG A 91 10.03 6.45 -8.87
CA ARG A 91 9.50 7.75 -9.23
C ARG A 91 9.97 8.68 -8.12
N PRO A 92 10.82 9.69 -8.41
CA PRO A 92 11.60 10.34 -7.38
C PRO A 92 10.63 10.80 -6.32
N ARG A 93 10.79 10.30 -5.08
CA ARG A 93 10.06 10.81 -3.91
C ARG A 93 10.15 12.31 -4.03
N THR A 94 9.05 12.97 -4.40
CA THR A 94 9.08 14.39 -4.73
C THR A 94 9.53 15.08 -3.45
N ARG A 95 10.82 15.40 -3.36
CA ARG A 95 11.35 16.33 -2.38
C ARG A 95 10.55 17.58 -2.65
N ARG A 96 9.58 17.85 -1.77
CA ARG A 96 8.80 19.07 -1.73
C ARG A 96 9.84 20.18 -1.71
N ARG A 97 10.18 20.72 -2.88
CA ARG A 97 11.06 21.86 -3.02
C ARG A 97 10.30 22.96 -2.30
N ALA A 98 10.69 23.23 -1.06
CA ALA A 98 10.29 24.44 -0.39
C ALA A 98 10.75 25.57 -1.31
N ARG A 99 9.80 26.16 -2.04
CA ARG A 99 10.03 27.45 -2.66
C ARG A 99 10.11 28.41 -1.49
N SER A 100 11.31 28.62 -0.97
CA SER A 100 11.62 29.83 -0.22
C SER A 100 11.43 30.97 -1.22
N SER A 101 10.30 31.65 -1.15
CA SER A 101 10.19 32.99 -1.71
C SER A 101 11.07 33.90 -0.85
N ALA A 102 12.36 33.92 -1.16
CA ALA A 102 13.26 34.91 -0.61
C ALA A 102 12.83 36.27 -1.17
N ASN A 103 12.31 37.08 -0.27
CA ASN A 103 12.00 38.48 -0.44
C ASN A 103 13.30 39.19 -0.86
N ALA A 104 13.38 39.71 -2.08
CA ALA A 104 14.42 40.63 -2.50
C ALA A 104 13.77 41.97 -2.81
N GLY A 105 13.57 42.77 -1.77
CA GLY A 105 13.46 44.20 -1.94
C GLY A 105 14.85 44.77 -2.25
N ALA A 106 14.98 45.49 -3.35
CA ALA A 106 16.02 46.49 -3.55
C ALA A 106 15.52 47.48 -4.60
N GLY A 107 15.20 48.69 -4.15
CA GLY A 107 14.86 49.80 -5.03
C GLY A 107 16.07 50.32 -5.81
N ALA A 108 15.80 51.01 -6.93
CA ALA A 108 16.64 52.10 -7.42
C ALA A 108 15.87 52.90 -8.49
N ALA A 109 15.60 54.17 -8.16
CA ALA A 109 15.55 55.36 -8.99
C ALA A 109 15.34 55.24 -10.52
N ARG A 110 14.32 55.94 -11.02
CA ARG A 110 14.48 57.19 -11.77
C ARG A 110 13.15 57.92 -11.95
#